data_AF-A0A7C6MU60-F1
#
_entry.id   AF-A0A7C6MU60-F1
#
_cell.length_a   1.000
_cell.length_b   1.000
_cell.length_c   1.000
_cell.angle_alpha   90.00
_cell.angle_beta   90.00
_cell.angle_gamma   90.00
#
_symmetry.space_group_name_H-M   'P 1'
#
loop_
_entity.id
_entity.type
_entity.pdbx_description
1 polymer ?
#
loop_
_entity_poly.entity_id
_entity_poly.type
_entity_poly.pdbx_seq_one_letter_code
_entity_poly.pdbx_strand_id
1 'polypeptide(L)'
;PVGLSLFLGGGISILAFRLLILEATKILKVAQETEISRKQASKLNWKGFLKRCSLYSAALIISIINPYLRFLPTLLGLLLPRIAIIYHLLLGRIHRGT
;
A
#
# COMPACT_ATOMS: atom_id res chain seq x y z
N PRO A 1 -0.90 -6.90 -23.55
CA PRO A 1 -1.14 -5.59 -22.90
C PRO A 1 -1.75 -5.66 -21.49
N VAL A 2 -2.86 -6.40 -21.28
CA VAL A 2 -3.58 -6.43 -19.99
C VAL A 2 -2.75 -7.03 -18.85
N GLY A 3 -2.12 -8.19 -19.08
CA GLY A 3 -1.30 -8.86 -18.06
C GLY A 3 -0.09 -8.05 -17.58
N LEU A 4 0.61 -7.38 -18.49
CA LEU A 4 1.73 -6.48 -18.18
C LEU A 4 1.32 -5.29 -17.31
N SER A 5 0.15 -4.72 -17.57
CA SER A 5 -0.41 -3.62 -16.79
C SER A 5 -0.77 -4.07 -15.38
N LEU A 6 -1.37 -5.27 -15.27
CA LEU A 6 -1.75 -5.87 -14.00
C LEU A 6 -0.50 -6.27 -13.19
N PHE A 7 0.55 -6.77 -13.84
CA PHE A 7 1.83 -7.06 -13.21
C PHE A 7 2.54 -5.79 -12.71
N LEU A 8 2.56 -4.72 -13.52
CA LEU A 8 3.14 -3.44 -13.09
C LEU A 8 2.37 -2.87 -11.89
N GLY A 9 1.04 -2.78 -12.00
CA GLY A 9 0.20 -2.29 -10.92
C GLY A 9 0.33 -3.14 -9.65
N GLY A 10 0.28 -4.47 -9.79
CA GLY A 10 0.42 -5.43 -8.70
C GLY A 10 1.79 -5.38 -8.04
N GLY A 11 2.87 -5.34 -8.83
CA GLY A 11 4.25 -5.28 -8.33
C GLY A 11 4.52 -3.99 -7.56
N ILE A 12 4.08 -2.84 -8.09
CA ILE A 12 4.17 -1.56 -7.37
C ILE A 12 3.34 -1.60 -6.08
N SER A 13 2.18 -2.24 -6.11
CA SER A 13 1.34 -2.38 -4.92
C SER A 13 1.98 -3.24 -3.83
N ILE A 14 2.62 -4.35 -4.20
CA ILE A 14 3.37 -5.20 -3.27
C ILE A 14 4.54 -4.43 -2.65
N LEU A 15 5.27 -3.63 -3.45
CA LEU A 15 6.34 -2.77 -2.95
C LEU A 15 5.82 -1.72 -1.96
N ALA A 16 4.72 -1.04 -2.30
CA ALA A 16 4.08 -0.07 -1.42
C ALA A 16 3.59 -0.74 -0.11
N PHE A 17 3.09 -1.97 -0.18
CA PHE A 17 2.67 -2.75 0.98
C PHE A 17 3.85 -3.20 1.84
N ARG A 18 4.96 -3.65 1.24
CA ARG A 18 6.20 -3.94 1.98
C ARG A 18 6.75 -2.71 2.69
N LEU A 19 6.74 -1.55 2.04
CA LEU A 19 7.13 -0.29 2.67
C LEU A 19 6.22 0.08 3.84
N LEU A 20 4.91 -0.16 3.72
CA LEU A 20 3.95 0.02 4.81
C LEU A 20 4.32 -0.84 6.01
N ILE A 21 4.59 -2.13 5.79
CA ILE A 21 4.99 -3.05 6.86
C ILE A 21 6.27 -2.56 7.51
N LEU A 22 7.33 -2.28 6.74
CA LEU A 22 8.62 -1.82 7.28
C LEU A 22 8.49 -0.54 8.10
N GLU A 23 7.69 0.42 7.64
CA GLU A 23 7.43 1.65 8.40
C GLU A 23 6.63 1.40 9.67
N ALA A 24 5.60 0.56 9.61
CA ALA A 24 4.82 0.18 10.77
C ALA A 24 5.69 -0.55 11.82
N THR A 25 6.53 -1.50 11.40
CA THR A 25 7.46 -2.21 12.28
C THR A 25 8.48 -1.26 12.88
N LYS A 26 8.98 -0.28 12.11
CA LYS A 26 9.90 0.74 12.62
C LYS A 26 9.22 1.62 13.68
N ILE A 27 7.98 2.07 13.44
CA ILE A 27 7.22 2.85 14.41
C ILE A 27 6.95 2.01 15.67
N LEU A 28 6.58 0.75 15.52
CA LEU A 28 6.30 -0.16 16.63
C LEU A 28 7.55 -0.38 17.50
N LYS A 29 8.71 -0.59 16.87
CA LYS A 29 9.98 -0.73 17.59
C LYS A 29 10.35 0.54 18.36
N VAL A 30 10.21 1.71 17.74
CA VAL A 30 10.47 2.99 18.42
C VAL A 30 9.46 3.24 19.55
N ALA A 31 8.21 2.83 19.40
CA ALA A 31 7.18 2.96 20.43
C ALA A 31 7.42 2.04 21.64
N GLN A 32 8.09 0.91 21.44
CA GLN A 32 8.54 0.02 22.53
C GLN A 32 9.74 0.60 23.28
N GLU A 33 10.61 1.34 22.60
CA GLU A 33 11.83 1.92 23.19
C GLU A 33 11.61 3.33 23.78
N THR A 34 10.62 4.09 23.29
CA THR A 34 10.37 5.50 23.68
C THR A 34 8.89 5.87 23.61
N GLU A 35 8.42 6.73 24.52
CA GLU A 35 7.09 7.34 24.42
C GLU A 35 7.00 8.26 23.20
N ILE A 36 6.31 7.82 22.15
CA ILE A 36 6.08 8.63 20.96
C ILE A 36 4.93 9.60 21.21
N SER A 37 5.23 10.90 21.17
CA SER A 37 4.20 11.95 21.20
C SER A 37 3.27 11.85 19.97
N ARG A 38 1.97 12.12 20.14
CA ARG A 38 0.97 12.14 19.04
C ARG A 38 1.43 12.91 17.80
N LYS A 39 2.14 14.04 17.99
CA LYS A 39 2.69 14.83 16.87
C LYS A 39 3.73 14.07 16.06
N GLN A 40 4.62 13.33 16.73
CA GLN A 40 5.65 12.54 16.07
C GLN A 40 5.06 11.33 15.33
N ALA A 41 4.10 10.64 15.95
CA ALA A 41 3.36 9.55 15.32
C ALA A 41 2.64 10.03 14.04
N SER A 42 1.96 11.18 14.09
CA SER A 42 1.29 11.77 12.93
C SER A 42 2.28 12.12 11.81
N LYS A 43 3.43 12.73 12.13
CA LYS A 43 4.46 13.08 11.14
C LYS A 43 5.07 11.85 10.46
N LEU A 44 5.32 10.78 11.21
CA LEU A 44 5.79 9.51 10.66
C LEU A 44 4.75 8.86 9.75
N ASN A 45 3.49 8.85 10.18
CA ASN A 45 2.41 8.31 9.36
C ASN A 45 2.22 9.10 8.06
N TRP A 46 2.33 10.43 8.11
CA TRP A 46 2.25 11.29 6.94
C TRP A 46 3.38 11.04 5.93
N LYS A 47 4.60 10.86 6.44
CA LYS A 47 5.76 10.53 5.58
C LYS A 47 5.55 9.20 4.86
N GLY A 48 5.00 8.20 5.56
CA GLY A 48 4.68 6.91 4.96
C GLY A 48 3.54 6.98 3.95
N PHE A 49 2.51 7.77 4.25
CA PHE A 49 1.42 8.05 3.31
C PHE A 49 1.95 8.69 2.02
N LEU A 50 2.85 9.67 2.12
CA LEU A 50 3.42 10.35 0.96
C LEU A 50 4.19 9.41 0.04
N LYS A 51 4.98 8.48 0.60
CA LYS A 51 5.74 7.48 -0.19
C LYS A 51 4.82 6.51 -0.94
N ARG A 52 3.67 6.17 -0.36
CA ARG A 52 2.68 5.32 -1.04
C ARG A 52 2.01 6.09 -2.17
N CYS A 53 1.61 7.34 -1.92
CA CYS A 53 1.08 8.21 -2.95
C CYS A 53 2.07 8.40 -4.10
N SER A 54 3.36 8.60 -3.82
CA SER A 54 4.36 8.74 -4.89
C SER A 54 4.48 7.47 -5.74
N LEU A 55 4.46 6.28 -5.12
CA LEU A 55 4.51 5.01 -5.85
C LEU A 55 3.26 4.77 -6.70
N TYR A 56 2.08 5.07 -6.14
CA TYR A 56 0.82 4.94 -6.87
C TYR A 56 0.72 5.93 -8.02
N SER A 57 1.08 7.20 -7.80
CA SER A 57 1.14 8.20 -8.86
C SER A 57 2.12 7.81 -9.95
N ALA A 58 3.31 7.31 -9.60
CA ALA A 58 4.29 6.85 -10.59
C ALA A 58 3.75 5.71 -11.46
N ALA A 59 3.11 4.71 -10.87
CA ALA A 59 2.50 3.61 -11.63
C ALA A 59 1.37 4.07 -12.55
N LEU A 60 0.53 5.00 -12.09
CA LEU A 60 -0.56 5.55 -12.91
C LEU A 60 -0.03 6.44 -14.04
N ILE A 61 0.98 7.26 -13.78
CA ILE A 61 1.65 8.09 -14.80
C ILE A 61 2.28 7.20 -15.88
N ILE A 62 3.04 6.17 -15.48
CA ILE A 62 3.63 5.20 -16.43
C ILE A 62 2.53 4.51 -17.25
N SER A 63 1.41 4.18 -16.62
CA SER A 63 0.29 3.54 -17.32
C SER A 63 -0.50 4.47 -18.25
N ILE A 64 -0.42 5.80 -18.07
CA ILE A 64 -1.04 6.79 -18.97
C ILE A 64 -0.12 7.08 -20.15
N ILE A 65 1.19 7.21 -19.90
CA ILE A 65 2.18 7.57 -20.92
C ILE A 65 2.49 6.38 -21.84
N ASN A 66 2.47 5.16 -21.33
CA ASN A 66 2.89 3.99 -22.10
C ASN A 66 1.74 3.41 -22.94
N PRO A 67 1.85 3.38 -24.28
CA PRO A 67 0.78 2.91 -25.17
C PRO A 67 0.50 1.40 -25.04
N TYR A 68 1.41 0.64 -24.43
CA TYR A 68 1.27 -0.81 -24.21
C TYR A 68 0.59 -1.16 -22.88
N LEU A 69 0.42 -0.16 -22.00
CA LEU A 69 -0.18 -0.33 -20.69
C LEU A 69 -1.58 0.26 -20.67
N ARG A 70 -2.50 -0.43 -19.99
CA ARG A 70 -3.88 0.00 -19.81
C ARG A 70 -4.09 0.45 -18.38
N PHE A 71 -4.66 1.64 -18.22
CA PHE A 71 -4.91 2.27 -16.93
C PHE A 71 -5.73 1.39 -15.96
N LEU A 72 -6.85 0.82 -16.43
CA LEU A 72 -7.76 0.01 -15.62
C LEU A 72 -7.07 -1.20 -14.93
N PRO A 73 -6.36 -2.09 -15.66
CA PRO A 73 -5.66 -3.21 -15.04
C PRO A 73 -4.50 -2.78 -14.13
N THR A 74 -3.81 -1.67 -14.43
CA THR A 74 -2.81 -1.10 -13.50
C THR A 74 -3.47 -0.67 -12.19
N LEU A 75 -4.61 0.02 -12.26
CA LEU A 75 -5.38 0.45 -11.09
C LEU A 75 -5.89 -0.75 -10.25
N LEU A 76 -6.38 -1.80 -10.91
CA LEU A 76 -6.80 -3.03 -10.25
C LEU A 76 -5.63 -3.71 -9.52
N GLY A 77 -4.46 -3.80 -10.16
CA GLY A 77 -3.24 -4.31 -9.52
C GLY A 77 -2.80 -3.46 -8.33
N LEU A 78 -2.97 -2.13 -8.40
CA LEU A 78 -2.69 -1.21 -7.30
C LEU A 78 -3.62 -1.43 -6.10
N LEU A 79 -4.85 -1.85 -6.31
CA LEU A 79 -5.83 -2.07 -5.24
C LEU A 79 -5.72 -3.44 -4.56
N LEU A 80 -5.01 -4.40 -5.17
CA LEU A 80 -4.93 -5.80 -4.70
C LEU A 80 -4.59 -5.94 -3.20
N PRO A 81 -3.56 -5.26 -2.66
CA PRO A 81 -3.23 -5.36 -1.24
C PRO A 81 -4.27 -4.73 -0.33
N ARG A 82 -4.97 -3.68 -0.77
CA ARG A 82 -6.09 -3.11 0.01
C ARG A 82 -7.25 -4.08 0.09
N ILE A 83 -7.58 -4.72 -1.02
CA ILE A 83 -8.62 -5.75 -1.08
C ILE A 83 -8.21 -6.92 -0.18
N ALA A 84 -6.95 -7.35 -0.21
CA ALA A 84 -6.45 -8.41 0.66
C ALA A 84 -6.54 -8.07 2.15
N ILE A 85 -6.24 -6.82 2.54
CA ILE A 85 -6.39 -6.35 3.93
C ILE A 85 -7.87 -6.36 4.33
N ILE A 86 -8.75 -5.78 3.51
CA ILE A 86 -10.20 -5.75 3.79
C ILE A 86 -10.75 -7.16 3.89
N TYR A 87 -10.36 -8.04 2.98
CA TYR A 87 -10.73 -9.44 2.99
C TYR A 87 -10.30 -10.12 4.28
N HIS A 88 -9.02 -10.02 4.67
CA HIS A 88 -8.54 -10.58 5.93
C HIS A 88 -9.23 -9.98 7.17
N LEU A 89 -9.54 -8.68 7.14
CA LEU A 89 -10.21 -8.00 8.24
C LEU A 89 -11.66 -8.47 8.38
N LEU A 90 -12.38 -8.62 7.27
CA LEU A 90 -13.73 -9.20 7.24
C LEU A 90 -13.70 -10.67 7.71
N LEU A 91 -12.78 -11.47 7.19
CA LEU A 91 -12.66 -12.89 7.53
C LEU A 91 -12.30 -13.10 9.00
N GLY A 92 -11.42 -12.26 9.54
CA GLY A 92 -11.05 -12.26 10.96
C GLY A 92 -12.17 -11.78 11.88
N ARG A 93 -13.05 -10.86 11.43
CA ARG A 93 -14.25 -10.49 12.19
C ARG A 93 -15.31 -11.59 12.17
N ILE A 94 -15.48 -12.27 11.04
CA ILE A 94 -16.39 -13.41 10.92
C ILE A 94 -15.94 -14.56 11.84
N HIS A 95 -14.64 -14.88 11.89
CA HIS A 95 -14.10 -15.95 12.75
C HIS A 95 -14.03 -15.61 14.24
N ARG A 96 -14.05 -14.33 14.63
CA ARG A 96 -14.06 -13.89 16.04
C ARG A 96 -15.46 -13.59 16.58
N GLY A 97 -16.48 -13.72 15.73
CA GLY A 97 -17.89 -13.42 16.02
C GLY A 97 -18.75 -14.63 16.40
N THR A 98 -18.14 -15.76 16.72
CA THR A 98 -18.78 -16.94 17.34
C THR A 98 -18.02 -17.34 18.59
#